data_AF-A0A967RFA5-F1
#
_entry.id   AF-A0A967RFA5-F1
#
_cell.length_a   1.000
_cell.length_b   1.000
_cell.length_c   1.000
_cell.angle_alpha   90.00
_cell.angle_beta   90.00
_cell.angle_gamma   90.00
#
_symmetry.space_group_name_H-M   'P 1'
#
loop_
_entity.id
_entity.type
_entity.pdbx_description
1 polymer ?
#
loop_
_entity_poly.entity_id
_entity_poly.type
_entity_poly.pdbx_seq_one_letter_code
_entity_poly.pdbx_strand_id
1 'polypeptide(L)'
;DNWVRFPLSSQNSILNRQLGRGIRTDWPFLVKGPAAAFEPKSAKSVGELLQPFRTTRQREGREGTDWPMSADSPVGPAVLLNNIGKGKVLAFTCSPDYATSSDHHIVEARRLLANAVRFLNPNPRVRITAPATVQAIVTDEPSERTLRIHLLGYNSPPQTTPAKNRPYILPGLIEDAPMYRATVDTLLSIKQVAALNESTKLQQNDRCVEVIVNDIHEVVIIRY
;
A
#
# COMPACT_ATOMS: atom_id res chain seq x y z
N ASP A 1 -11.21 8.55 -14.95
CA ASP A 1 -11.36 7.70 -13.76
C ASP A 1 -11.42 6.27 -14.22
N ASN A 2 -10.95 5.33 -13.41
CA ASN A 2 -10.84 3.93 -13.76
C ASN A 2 -11.06 3.09 -12.51
N TRP A 3 -11.43 1.83 -12.71
CA TRP A 3 -11.76 0.94 -11.62
C TRP A 3 -10.98 -0.36 -11.75
N VAL A 4 -10.62 -0.95 -10.63
CA VAL A 4 -9.96 -2.26 -10.58
C VAL A 4 -10.84 -3.25 -9.85
N ARG A 5 -10.95 -4.46 -10.38
CA ARG A 5 -11.65 -5.59 -9.74
C ARG A 5 -10.76 -6.84 -9.75
N PHE A 6 -10.80 -7.60 -8.67
CA PHE A 6 -10.17 -8.93 -8.61
C PHE A 6 -11.23 -10.02 -8.59
N PRO A 7 -11.55 -10.64 -9.74
CA PRO A 7 -12.59 -11.64 -9.83
C PRO A 7 -12.23 -12.96 -9.11
N LEU A 8 -13.21 -13.60 -8.45
CA LEU A 8 -13.05 -14.89 -7.75
C LEU A 8 -12.91 -16.08 -8.71
N SER A 9 -13.66 -16.07 -9.82
CA SER A 9 -13.75 -17.17 -10.80
C SER A 9 -12.63 -17.18 -11.84
N SER A 10 -11.59 -16.36 -11.67
CA SER A 10 -10.54 -16.24 -12.68
C SER A 10 -9.59 -17.45 -12.67
N GLN A 11 -9.09 -17.81 -13.85
CA GLN A 11 -8.02 -18.81 -14.01
C GLN A 11 -6.75 -18.44 -13.20
N ASN A 12 -6.59 -17.15 -12.86
CA ASN A 12 -5.48 -16.61 -12.07
C ASN A 12 -5.86 -16.33 -10.61
N SER A 13 -6.79 -17.11 -10.04
CA SER A 13 -7.31 -16.92 -8.68
C SER A 13 -6.23 -16.77 -7.59
N ILE A 14 -5.08 -17.45 -7.73
CA ILE A 14 -3.96 -17.30 -6.79
C ILE A 14 -3.32 -15.90 -6.88
N LEU A 15 -3.04 -15.42 -8.09
CA LEU A 15 -2.44 -14.09 -8.30
C LEU A 15 -3.40 -12.98 -7.88
N ASN A 16 -4.70 -13.15 -8.19
CA ASN A 16 -5.75 -12.26 -7.73
C ASN A 16 -5.80 -12.21 -6.19
N ARG A 17 -5.71 -13.36 -5.51
CA ARG A 17 -5.69 -13.40 -4.03
C ARG A 17 -4.44 -12.74 -3.44
N GLN A 18 -3.28 -12.88 -4.08
CA GLN A 18 -2.03 -12.30 -3.60
C GLN A 18 -2.01 -10.77 -3.76
N LEU A 19 -2.33 -10.26 -4.95
CA LEU A 19 -2.36 -8.82 -5.21
C LEU A 19 -3.58 -8.13 -4.58
N GLY A 20 -4.71 -8.83 -4.49
CA GLY A 20 -5.95 -8.37 -3.87
C GLY A 20 -6.03 -8.62 -2.35
N ARG A 21 -4.94 -8.99 -1.68
CA ARG A 21 -4.97 -9.30 -0.24
C ARG A 21 -5.50 -8.11 0.57
N GLY A 22 -6.58 -8.33 1.33
CA GLY A 22 -7.24 -7.28 2.10
C GLY A 22 -8.05 -6.29 1.26
N ILE A 23 -8.27 -6.57 -0.02
CA ILE A 23 -9.21 -5.88 -0.90
C ILE A 23 -10.38 -6.84 -1.14
N ARG A 24 -11.61 -6.33 -1.12
CA ARG A 24 -12.80 -7.15 -1.35
C ARG A 24 -12.77 -7.71 -2.78
N THR A 25 -12.86 -9.02 -2.92
CA THR A 25 -12.93 -9.70 -4.22
C THR A 25 -14.29 -9.45 -4.89
N ASP A 26 -14.33 -9.54 -6.22
CA ASP A 26 -15.50 -9.23 -7.07
C ASP A 26 -16.09 -7.82 -6.89
N TRP A 27 -15.43 -6.95 -6.13
CA TRP A 27 -15.85 -5.58 -5.90
C TRP A 27 -14.93 -4.60 -6.63
N PRO A 28 -15.45 -3.75 -7.54
CA PRO A 28 -14.65 -2.73 -8.18
C PRO A 28 -14.31 -1.61 -7.18
N PHE A 29 -13.05 -1.19 -7.15
CA PHE A 29 -12.59 -0.04 -6.37
C PHE A 29 -11.96 1.01 -7.29
N LEU A 30 -12.09 2.28 -6.92
CA LEU A 30 -11.65 3.40 -7.73
C LEU A 30 -10.11 3.48 -7.75
N VAL A 31 -9.55 3.56 -8.95
CA VAL A 31 -8.15 3.93 -9.19
C VAL A 31 -8.15 5.16 -10.09
N LYS A 32 -8.38 6.33 -9.48
CA LYS A 32 -8.35 7.61 -10.19
C LYS A 32 -6.95 7.87 -10.72
N GLY A 33 -6.88 8.33 -11.96
CA GLY A 33 -5.65 8.72 -12.61
C GLY A 33 -5.70 8.34 -14.09
N PRO A 34 -4.57 8.47 -14.80
CA PRO A 34 -4.39 7.86 -16.11
C PRO A 34 -4.57 6.34 -16.07
N ALA A 35 -4.98 5.77 -17.19
CA ALA A 35 -5.00 4.33 -17.44
C ALA A 35 -4.90 4.08 -18.95
N ALA A 36 -4.51 2.87 -19.31
CA ALA A 36 -4.47 2.42 -20.69
C ALA A 36 -4.96 0.97 -20.77
N ALA A 37 -5.79 0.67 -21.75
CA ALA A 37 -6.16 -0.70 -22.06
C ALA A 37 -5.01 -1.39 -22.80
N PHE A 38 -4.64 -2.59 -22.34
CA PHE A 38 -3.57 -3.38 -22.95
C PHE A 38 -4.11 -4.74 -23.39
N GLU A 39 -3.63 -5.18 -24.56
CA GLU A 39 -3.76 -6.56 -25.01
C GLU A 39 -2.45 -7.32 -24.68
N PRO A 40 -2.48 -8.26 -23.72
CA PRO A 40 -1.28 -8.98 -23.30
C PRO A 40 -0.85 -10.01 -24.34
N LYS A 41 0.37 -9.86 -24.88
CA LYS A 41 0.97 -10.85 -25.79
C LYS A 41 1.71 -11.97 -25.07
N SER A 42 2.50 -11.62 -24.05
CA SER A 42 3.34 -12.56 -23.29
C SER A 42 3.15 -12.47 -21.77
N ALA A 43 2.55 -11.37 -21.28
CA ALA A 43 2.30 -11.18 -19.87
C ALA A 43 1.05 -11.94 -19.41
N LYS A 44 1.04 -12.39 -18.16
CA LYS A 44 -0.16 -12.93 -17.52
C LYS A 44 -1.06 -11.80 -17.04
N SER A 45 -2.33 -11.85 -17.40
CA SER A 45 -3.37 -10.94 -16.94
C SER A 45 -3.74 -11.18 -15.48
N VAL A 46 -3.76 -10.13 -14.67
CA VAL A 46 -4.21 -10.20 -13.27
C VAL A 46 -5.20 -9.07 -12.99
N GLY A 47 -6.33 -9.41 -12.37
CA GLY A 47 -7.46 -8.50 -12.18
C GLY A 47 -8.05 -7.96 -13.49
N GLU A 48 -9.02 -7.07 -13.35
CA GLU A 48 -9.72 -6.42 -14.45
C GLU A 48 -9.66 -4.90 -14.25
N LEU A 49 -9.29 -4.19 -15.31
CA LEU A 49 -9.47 -2.75 -15.45
C LEU A 49 -10.87 -2.53 -16.00
N LEU A 50 -11.68 -1.72 -15.34
CA LEU A 50 -13.02 -1.35 -15.79
C LEU A 50 -13.05 0.13 -16.14
N GLN A 51 -13.72 0.44 -17.23
CA GLN A 51 -14.06 1.81 -17.59
C GLN A 51 -15.17 2.34 -16.68
N PRO A 52 -15.23 3.66 -16.49
CA PRO A 52 -16.34 4.28 -15.79
C PRO A 52 -17.56 4.40 -16.68
N PHE A 53 -18.74 4.39 -16.07
CA PHE A 53 -19.97 4.76 -16.74
C PHE A 53 -19.88 6.21 -17.24
N ARG A 54 -20.43 6.48 -18.42
CA ARG A 54 -20.47 7.83 -19.01
C ARG A 54 -21.87 8.17 -19.48
N THR A 55 -22.39 9.31 -19.02
CA THR A 55 -23.67 9.85 -19.46
C THR A 55 -23.60 10.22 -20.95
N THR A 56 -24.76 10.35 -21.60
CA THR A 56 -24.82 10.85 -22.99
C THR A 56 -24.14 12.21 -23.12
N ARG A 57 -24.35 13.12 -22.17
CA ARG A 57 -23.73 14.45 -22.18
C ARG A 57 -22.20 14.40 -22.04
N GLN A 58 -21.66 13.53 -21.19
CA GLN A 58 -20.21 13.33 -21.07
C GLN A 58 -19.61 12.77 -22.37
N ARG A 59 -20.29 11.82 -23.01
CA ARG A 59 -19.85 11.24 -24.30
C ARG A 59 -19.88 12.27 -25.43
N GLU A 60 -20.86 13.17 -25.42
CA GLU A 60 -20.98 14.29 -26.36
C GLU A 60 -20.07 15.48 -26.04
N GLY A 61 -19.31 15.43 -24.93
CA GLY A 61 -18.44 16.54 -24.49
C GLY A 61 -19.18 17.75 -23.93
N ARG A 62 -20.47 17.61 -23.60
CA ARG A 62 -21.34 18.66 -23.01
C ARG A 62 -21.32 18.70 -21.48
N GLU A 63 -20.52 17.84 -20.88
CA GLU A 63 -20.31 17.68 -19.44
C GLU A 63 -18.89 17.17 -19.19
N GLY A 64 -18.22 17.67 -18.15
CA GLY A 64 -16.86 17.27 -17.79
C GLY A 64 -16.76 15.84 -17.25
N THR A 65 -15.52 15.35 -17.14
CA THR A 65 -15.21 13.99 -16.63
C THR A 65 -14.32 14.01 -15.40
N ASP A 66 -14.27 15.15 -14.71
CA ASP A 66 -13.38 15.38 -13.58
C ASP A 66 -13.76 14.50 -12.38
N TRP A 67 -15.07 14.39 -12.12
CA TRP A 67 -15.62 13.57 -11.06
C TRP A 67 -15.73 12.09 -11.48
N PRO A 68 -15.33 11.15 -10.61
CA PRO A 68 -15.43 9.74 -10.92
C PRO A 68 -16.90 9.29 -10.99
N MET A 69 -17.20 8.46 -11.99
CA MET A 69 -18.49 7.78 -12.17
C MET A 69 -18.33 6.30 -11.82
N SER A 70 -19.42 5.64 -11.45
CA SER A 70 -19.41 4.21 -11.10
C SER A 70 -18.76 3.34 -12.18
N ALA A 71 -18.14 2.23 -11.75
CA ALA A 71 -17.61 1.23 -12.66
C ALA A 71 -18.71 0.71 -13.61
N ASP A 72 -18.35 0.51 -14.88
CA ASP A 72 -19.23 -0.04 -15.90
C ASP A 72 -18.70 -1.42 -16.34
N SER A 73 -17.90 -1.46 -17.40
CA SER A 73 -17.52 -2.69 -18.07
C SER A 73 -16.01 -2.91 -18.07
N PRO A 74 -15.51 -4.16 -18.02
CA PRO A 74 -14.10 -4.46 -18.18
C PRO A 74 -13.57 -4.02 -19.55
N VAL A 75 -12.36 -3.45 -19.57
CA VAL A 75 -11.66 -3.00 -20.80
C VAL A 75 -10.28 -3.63 -20.96
N GLY A 76 -9.85 -4.44 -19.99
CA GLY A 76 -8.56 -5.14 -20.06
C GLY A 76 -8.10 -5.66 -18.69
N PRO A 77 -6.88 -6.20 -18.60
CA PRO A 77 -6.29 -6.56 -17.32
C PRO A 77 -5.96 -5.30 -16.49
N ALA A 78 -6.07 -5.39 -15.16
CA ALA A 78 -5.64 -4.30 -14.25
C ALA A 78 -4.12 -4.28 -14.04
N VAL A 79 -3.52 -5.47 -14.07
CA VAL A 79 -2.09 -5.68 -13.86
C VAL A 79 -1.61 -6.74 -14.84
N LEU A 80 -0.44 -6.49 -15.41
CA LEU A 80 0.29 -7.41 -16.27
C LEU A 80 1.49 -7.95 -15.51
N LEU A 81 1.59 -9.27 -15.38
CA LEU A 81 2.75 -9.94 -14.80
C LEU A 81 3.62 -10.55 -15.89
N ASN A 82 4.87 -10.12 -15.97
CA ASN A 82 5.87 -10.72 -16.85
C ASN A 82 7.03 -11.31 -16.05
N ASN A 83 7.61 -12.40 -16.56
CA ASN A 83 8.84 -12.99 -16.03
C ASN A 83 9.96 -12.74 -17.05
N ILE A 84 11.02 -12.07 -16.63
CA ILE A 84 12.16 -11.74 -17.49
C ILE A 84 13.40 -12.35 -16.86
N GLY A 85 13.90 -13.43 -17.44
CA GLY A 85 14.95 -14.25 -16.84
C GLY A 85 14.52 -14.76 -15.45
N LYS A 86 15.27 -14.39 -14.41
CA LYS A 86 14.94 -14.70 -13.00
C LYS A 86 14.07 -13.64 -12.32
N GLY A 87 13.84 -12.51 -12.99
CA GLY A 87 13.10 -11.37 -12.45
C GLY A 87 11.59 -11.43 -12.74
N LYS A 88 10.82 -10.67 -11.97
CA LYS A 88 9.40 -10.43 -12.18
C LYS A 88 9.15 -8.94 -12.39
N VAL A 89 8.27 -8.61 -13.33
CA VAL A 89 7.81 -7.25 -13.59
C VAL A 89 6.30 -7.22 -13.47
N LEU A 90 5.79 -6.29 -12.66
CA LEU A 90 4.37 -5.93 -12.65
C LEU A 90 4.22 -4.59 -13.38
N ALA A 91 3.34 -4.54 -14.38
CA ALA A 91 2.90 -3.30 -14.99
C ALA A 91 1.43 -3.07 -14.65
N PHE A 92 1.14 -1.95 -14.01
CA PHE A 92 -0.24 -1.52 -13.77
C PHE A 92 -0.78 -0.84 -15.02
N THR A 93 -1.99 -1.20 -15.43
CA THR A 93 -2.71 -0.56 -16.54
C THR A 93 -3.52 0.66 -16.08
N CYS A 94 -3.40 1.00 -14.79
CA CYS A 94 -3.97 2.15 -14.10
C CYS A 94 -2.88 2.81 -13.21
N SER A 95 -3.20 3.94 -12.59
CA SER A 95 -2.26 4.70 -11.73
C SER A 95 -2.63 4.65 -10.24
N PRO A 96 -2.34 3.55 -9.52
CA PRO A 96 -2.63 3.44 -8.08
C PRO A 96 -1.79 4.41 -7.23
N ASP A 97 -0.63 4.83 -7.71
CA ASP A 97 0.21 5.89 -7.14
C ASP A 97 -0.50 7.24 -7.19
N TYR A 98 -1.02 7.63 -8.37
CA TYR A 98 -1.82 8.84 -8.53
C TYR A 98 -3.06 8.79 -7.64
N ALA A 99 -3.78 7.65 -7.65
CA ALA A 99 -4.97 7.49 -6.81
C ALA A 99 -4.63 7.73 -5.33
N THR A 100 -3.51 7.16 -4.85
CA THR A 100 -3.07 7.26 -3.45
C THR A 100 -2.71 8.69 -3.03
N SER A 101 -2.23 9.53 -3.95
CA SER A 101 -1.82 10.92 -3.68
C SER A 101 -2.86 11.98 -4.08
N SER A 102 -3.96 11.58 -4.71
CA SER A 102 -5.02 12.49 -5.19
C SER A 102 -6.10 12.79 -4.14
N ASP A 103 -6.99 13.72 -4.50
CA ASP A 103 -8.24 14.00 -3.76
C ASP A 103 -9.22 12.81 -3.71
N HIS A 104 -8.96 11.75 -4.49
CA HIS A 104 -9.77 10.53 -4.54
C HIS A 104 -9.01 9.33 -3.98
N HIS A 105 -8.16 9.55 -2.97
CA HIS A 105 -7.44 8.48 -2.31
C HIS A 105 -8.39 7.52 -1.60
N ILE A 106 -8.14 6.23 -1.78
CA ILE A 106 -8.87 5.16 -1.10
C ILE A 106 -7.88 4.12 -0.57
N VAL A 107 -8.32 3.34 0.42
CA VAL A 107 -7.47 2.36 1.11
C VAL A 107 -7.02 1.25 0.17
N GLU A 108 -7.86 0.85 -0.79
CA GLU A 108 -7.61 -0.21 -1.75
C GLU A 108 -6.44 0.09 -2.69
N ALA A 109 -6.31 1.34 -3.17
CA ALA A 109 -5.20 1.75 -4.01
C ALA A 109 -3.85 1.64 -3.27
N ARG A 110 -3.82 2.07 -1.99
CA ARG A 110 -2.64 1.93 -1.13
C ARG A 110 -2.32 0.47 -0.83
N ARG A 111 -3.35 -0.35 -0.56
CA ARG A 111 -3.19 -1.80 -0.35
C ARG A 111 -2.65 -2.50 -1.59
N LEU A 112 -3.11 -2.11 -2.78
CA LEU A 112 -2.65 -2.68 -4.05
C LEU A 112 -1.14 -2.47 -4.24
N LEU A 113 -0.63 -1.25 -3.98
CA LEU A 113 0.80 -0.97 -4.03
C LEU A 113 1.59 -1.81 -3.02
N ALA A 114 1.15 -1.84 -1.76
CA ALA A 114 1.81 -2.63 -0.71
C ALA A 114 1.84 -4.13 -1.05
N ASN A 115 0.74 -4.67 -1.60
CA ASN A 115 0.65 -6.06 -2.01
C ASN A 115 1.55 -6.37 -3.21
N ALA A 116 1.67 -5.45 -4.18
CA ALA A 116 2.57 -5.61 -5.32
C ALA A 116 4.04 -5.66 -4.88
N VAL A 117 4.46 -4.78 -3.97
CA VAL A 117 5.83 -4.82 -3.40
C VAL A 117 6.06 -6.16 -2.67
N ARG A 118 5.11 -6.61 -1.85
CA ARG A 118 5.20 -7.91 -1.14
C ARG A 118 5.20 -9.10 -2.10
N PHE A 119 4.51 -9.01 -3.23
CA PHE A 119 4.50 -10.03 -4.25
C PHE A 119 5.86 -10.11 -4.99
N LEU A 120 6.46 -8.95 -5.28
CA LEU A 120 7.76 -8.85 -5.94
C LEU A 120 8.92 -9.25 -5.01
N ASN A 121 8.81 -8.94 -3.71
CA ASN A 121 9.79 -9.32 -2.69
C ASN A 121 9.13 -10.12 -1.55
N PRO A 122 8.88 -11.43 -1.75
CA PRO A 122 8.13 -12.25 -0.79
C PRO A 122 8.91 -12.58 0.48
N ASN A 123 10.26 -12.56 0.43
CA ASN A 123 11.14 -12.89 1.54
C ASN A 123 12.11 -11.73 1.80
N PRO A 124 11.62 -10.54 2.19
CA PRO A 124 12.50 -9.43 2.51
C PRO A 124 13.32 -9.78 3.76
N ARG A 125 14.52 -9.23 3.85
CA ARG A 125 15.39 -9.42 5.02
C ARG A 125 14.74 -8.94 6.33
N VAL A 126 13.99 -7.84 6.24
CA VAL A 126 13.22 -7.27 7.33
C VAL A 126 11.81 -7.00 6.82
N ARG A 127 10.80 -7.47 7.54
CA ARG A 127 9.39 -7.19 7.28
C ARG A 127 8.82 -6.48 8.50
N ILE A 128 8.25 -5.32 8.26
CA ILE A 128 7.56 -4.56 9.31
C ILE A 128 6.07 -4.55 9.02
N THR A 129 5.28 -4.91 10.03
CA THR A 129 3.82 -4.80 10.02
C THR A 129 3.43 -3.81 11.10
N ALA A 130 2.85 -2.68 10.71
CA ALA A 130 2.39 -1.62 11.61
C ALA A 130 1.13 -0.96 11.03
N PRO A 131 0.39 -0.16 11.83
CA PRO A 131 -0.68 0.69 11.32
C PRO A 131 -0.20 1.59 10.17
N ALA A 132 -1.11 1.95 9.26
CA ALA A 132 -0.78 2.80 8.11
C ALA A 132 -0.37 4.24 8.50
N THR A 133 -0.58 4.62 9.76
CA THR A 133 -0.14 5.88 10.37
C THR A 133 1.31 5.83 10.86
N VAL A 134 1.95 4.66 10.85
CA VAL A 134 3.33 4.48 11.29
C VAL A 134 4.26 4.44 10.08
N GLN A 135 5.21 5.36 10.03
CA GLN A 135 6.35 5.27 9.13
C GLN A 135 7.44 4.43 9.79
N ALA A 136 8.07 3.54 9.01
CA ALA A 136 9.19 2.74 9.46
C ALA A 136 10.41 2.97 8.56
N ILE A 137 11.56 3.24 9.17
CA ILE A 137 12.85 3.36 8.49
C ILE A 137 13.80 2.35 9.12
N VAL A 138 14.42 1.52 8.28
CA VAL A 138 15.38 0.50 8.72
C VAL A 138 16.76 0.88 8.21
N THR A 139 17.70 1.03 9.12
CA THR A 139 19.12 1.14 8.80
C THR A 139 19.83 -0.12 9.25
N ASP A 140 20.72 -0.62 8.41
CA ASP A 140 21.49 -1.83 8.69
C ASP A 140 22.98 -1.50 8.77
N GLU A 141 23.62 -1.98 9.82
CA GLU A 141 25.07 -1.91 10.02
C GLU A 141 25.63 -3.34 10.07
N PRO A 142 26.05 -3.90 8.92
CA PRO A 142 26.51 -5.29 8.83
C PRO A 142 27.75 -5.59 9.65
N SER A 143 28.66 -4.63 9.78
CA SER A 143 29.92 -4.80 10.54
C SER A 143 29.65 -5.10 12.02
N GLU A 144 28.63 -4.44 12.58
CA GLU A 144 28.15 -4.61 13.96
C GLU A 144 26.99 -5.60 14.09
N ARG A 145 26.54 -6.17 12.97
CA ARG A 145 25.36 -7.04 12.85
C ARG A 145 24.14 -6.45 13.56
N THR A 146 23.88 -5.17 13.30
CA THR A 146 22.87 -4.38 14.03
C THR A 146 21.90 -3.71 13.06
N LEU A 147 20.61 -3.94 13.27
CA LEU A 147 19.53 -3.19 12.64
C LEU A 147 19.04 -2.09 13.59
N ARG A 148 18.80 -0.89 13.06
CA ARG A 148 18.13 0.22 13.75
C ARG A 148 16.83 0.50 13.04
N ILE A 149 15.72 0.41 13.77
CA ILE A 149 14.37 0.53 13.22
C ILE A 149 13.73 1.74 13.87
N HIS A 150 13.65 2.82 13.11
CA HIS A 150 12.93 4.03 13.53
C HIS A 150 11.45 3.86 13.19
N LEU A 151 10.59 3.99 14.20
CA LEU A 151 9.14 3.95 14.08
C LEU A 151 8.61 5.34 14.43
N LEU A 152 7.92 5.98 13.47
CA LEU A 152 7.31 7.30 13.66
C LEU A 152 5.78 7.17 13.50
N GLY A 153 5.05 7.23 14.60
CA GLY A 153 3.60 7.22 14.64
C GLY A 153 3.02 8.62 14.40
N TYR A 154 2.53 8.88 13.20
CA TYR A 154 1.82 10.11 12.87
C TYR A 154 0.32 9.86 12.80
N ASN A 155 -0.38 10.09 13.92
CA ASN A 155 -1.83 9.97 14.01
C ASN A 155 -2.45 11.36 14.23
N SER A 156 -2.67 12.11 13.16
CA SER A 156 -3.34 13.41 13.25
C SER A 156 -4.86 13.28 13.10
N PRO A 157 -5.64 14.08 13.85
CA PRO A 157 -7.09 14.09 13.70
C PRO A 157 -7.47 14.58 12.29
N PRO A 158 -8.62 14.14 11.75
CA PRO A 158 -9.13 14.65 10.49
C PRO A 158 -9.23 16.18 10.51
N GLN A 159 -8.69 16.83 9.49
CA GLN A 159 -8.79 18.28 9.33
C GLN A 159 -9.76 18.65 8.21
N THR A 160 -10.43 19.78 8.36
CA THR A 160 -11.30 20.32 7.33
C THR A 160 -10.47 20.94 6.21
N THR A 161 -10.58 20.38 4.99
CA THR A 161 -9.97 20.98 3.80
C THR A 161 -10.76 22.23 3.39
N PRO A 162 -10.11 23.41 3.20
CA PRO A 162 -10.81 24.61 2.73
C PRO A 162 -11.41 24.39 1.33
N ALA A 163 -12.52 25.08 1.03
CA ALA A 163 -13.22 24.95 -0.25
C ALA A 163 -12.48 25.61 -1.44
N LYS A 164 -11.60 26.57 -1.17
CA LYS A 164 -10.74 27.25 -2.16
C LYS A 164 -9.27 27.10 -1.76
N ASN A 165 -8.36 27.14 -2.74
CA ASN A 165 -6.91 27.06 -2.53
C ASN A 165 -6.47 25.76 -1.84
N ARG A 166 -6.84 24.62 -2.42
CA ARG A 166 -6.31 23.31 -2.02
C ARG A 166 -4.96 23.09 -2.71
N PRO A 167 -3.92 22.55 -2.03
CA PRO A 167 -3.85 22.11 -0.64
C PRO A 167 -3.05 23.09 0.24
N TYR A 168 -3.72 23.86 1.11
CA TYR A 168 -3.09 24.59 2.22
C TYR A 168 -3.58 24.07 3.57
N ILE A 169 -3.58 22.74 3.77
CA ILE A 169 -3.85 22.18 5.10
C ILE A 169 -2.50 22.08 5.81
N LEU A 170 -2.32 22.85 6.88
CA LEU A 170 -1.23 22.60 7.82
C LEU A 170 -1.50 21.26 8.51
N PRO A 171 -0.56 20.30 8.50
CA PRO A 171 -0.76 19.01 9.15
C PRO A 171 -1.27 19.20 10.58
N GLY A 172 -2.25 18.39 10.98
CA GLY A 172 -2.77 18.41 12.35
C GLY A 172 -1.63 18.23 13.35
N LEU A 173 -1.65 19.07 14.39
CA LEU A 173 -0.73 18.94 15.51
C LEU A 173 -1.05 17.64 16.25
N ILE A 174 0.00 16.94 16.69
CA ILE A 174 -0.15 15.79 17.60
C ILE A 174 -0.21 16.36 19.01
N GLU A 175 -1.36 16.24 19.65
CA GLU A 175 -1.57 16.71 21.02
C GLU A 175 -1.21 15.62 22.05
N ASP A 176 -1.48 14.36 21.70
CA ASP A 176 -1.23 13.19 22.55
C ASP A 176 -0.31 12.18 21.86
N ALA A 177 0.58 11.55 22.64
CA ALA A 177 1.40 10.44 22.17
C ALA A 177 0.52 9.24 21.78
N PRO A 178 0.62 8.71 20.54
CA PRO A 178 -0.18 7.56 20.14
C PRO A 178 0.36 6.27 20.77
N MET A 179 -0.55 5.34 21.04
CA MET A 179 -0.19 3.94 21.29
C MET A 179 -0.36 3.12 20.02
N TYR A 180 0.67 2.39 19.61
CA TYR A 180 0.59 1.46 18.47
C TYR A 180 1.41 0.20 18.66
N ARG A 181 0.98 -0.86 17.96
CA ARG A 181 1.69 -2.13 17.86
C ARG A 181 2.39 -2.24 16.51
N ALA A 182 3.65 -2.64 16.51
CA ALA A 182 4.37 -3.06 15.32
C ALA A 182 4.94 -4.47 15.51
N THR A 183 5.10 -5.20 14.41
CA THR A 183 5.80 -6.48 14.36
C THR A 183 6.97 -6.36 13.39
N VAL A 184 8.14 -6.78 13.83
CA VAL A 184 9.36 -6.85 13.02
C VAL A 184 9.75 -8.31 12.85
N ASP A 185 9.61 -8.84 11.64
CA ASP A 185 10.13 -10.15 11.28
C ASP A 185 11.48 -9.99 10.57
N THR A 186 12.46 -10.81 10.95
CA THR A 186 13.81 -10.84 10.37
C THR A 186 14.09 -12.19 9.71
N LEU A 187 14.92 -12.19 8.67
CA LEU A 187 15.35 -13.44 8.04
C LEU A 187 16.32 -14.25 8.94
N LEU A 188 17.14 -13.53 9.69
CA LEU A 188 18.13 -14.08 10.62
C LEU A 188 17.57 -14.09 12.05
N SER A 189 18.00 -15.05 12.84
CA SER A 189 17.64 -15.15 14.27
C SER A 189 18.14 -13.93 15.05
N ILE A 190 17.33 -13.50 16.00
CA ILE A 190 17.56 -12.33 16.84
C ILE A 190 18.34 -12.75 18.07
N LYS A 191 19.50 -12.13 18.27
CA LYS A 191 20.35 -12.37 19.44
C LYS A 191 19.99 -11.45 20.60
N GLN A 192 19.65 -10.21 20.29
CA GLN A 192 19.35 -9.20 21.28
C GLN A 192 18.40 -8.16 20.68
N VAL A 193 17.47 -7.67 21.48
CA VAL A 193 16.61 -6.53 21.16
C VAL A 193 16.67 -5.50 22.28
N ALA A 194 16.63 -4.22 21.91
CA ALA A 194 16.47 -3.10 22.84
C ALA A 194 15.59 -2.02 22.20
N ALA A 195 14.90 -1.24 23.04
CA ALA A 195 14.19 -0.02 22.65
C ALA A 195 14.90 1.16 23.32
N LEU A 196 14.81 2.36 22.73
CA LEU A 196 15.38 3.55 23.33
C LEU A 196 14.42 4.19 24.34
N ASN A 197 13.10 4.07 24.16
CA ASN A 197 12.14 4.52 25.16
C ASN A 197 11.90 3.43 26.22
N GLU A 198 12.01 3.78 27.50
CA GLU A 198 11.79 2.86 28.63
C GLU A 198 10.35 2.34 28.72
N SER A 199 9.38 3.10 28.20
CA SER A 199 7.97 2.73 28.21
C SER A 199 7.60 1.73 27.10
N THR A 200 8.49 1.50 26.14
CA THR A 200 8.26 0.58 25.03
C THR A 200 8.37 -0.87 25.48
N LYS A 201 7.32 -1.64 25.17
CA LYS A 201 7.27 -3.07 25.51
C LYS A 201 7.73 -3.89 24.31
N LEU A 202 8.65 -4.81 24.58
CA LEU A 202 9.21 -5.72 23.59
C LEU A 202 8.85 -7.15 23.96
N GLN A 203 8.39 -7.91 22.97
CA GLN A 203 8.26 -9.36 23.07
C GLN A 203 9.03 -9.99 21.92
N GLN A 204 10.12 -10.68 22.25
CA GLN A 204 10.99 -11.33 21.27
C GLN A 204 10.70 -12.83 21.19
N ASN A 205 10.59 -13.31 19.96
CA ASN A 205 10.70 -14.71 19.55
C ASN A 205 11.86 -14.84 18.55
N ASP A 206 12.32 -16.06 18.25
CA ASP A 206 13.52 -16.35 17.41
C ASP A 206 13.80 -15.32 16.30
N ARG A 207 12.82 -15.07 15.41
CA ARG A 207 12.96 -14.16 14.27
C ARG A 207 11.93 -13.03 14.24
N CYS A 208 11.26 -12.77 15.36
CA CYS A 208 10.12 -11.86 15.41
C CYS A 208 10.17 -11.04 16.69
N VAL A 209 10.01 -9.73 16.56
CA VAL A 209 9.82 -8.83 17.70
C VAL A 209 8.46 -8.17 17.56
N GLU A 210 7.62 -8.33 18.57
CA GLU A 210 6.48 -7.45 18.77
C GLU A 210 6.89 -6.25 19.62
N VAL A 211 6.49 -5.08 19.17
CA VAL A 211 6.82 -3.79 19.77
C VAL A 211 5.52 -3.07 20.07
N ILE A 212 5.32 -2.64 21.31
CA ILE A 212 4.23 -1.75 21.71
C ILE A 212 4.86 -0.42 22.12
N VAL A 213 4.60 0.62 21.34
CA VAL A 213 5.13 1.97 21.52
C VAL A 213 4.02 2.85 22.07
N ASN A 214 4.34 3.70 23.06
CA ASN A 214 3.46 4.72 23.65
C ASN A 214 4.07 6.12 23.48
N ASP A 215 4.52 6.41 22.25
CA ASP A 215 5.22 7.65 21.90
C ASP A 215 5.06 7.92 20.40
N ILE A 216 5.38 9.12 19.96
CA ILE A 216 5.40 9.52 18.55
C ILE A 216 6.58 8.85 17.84
N HIS A 217 7.73 8.72 18.51
CA HIS A 217 8.96 8.18 17.91
C HIS A 217 9.58 7.11 18.81
N GLU A 218 10.01 6.01 18.20
CA GLU A 218 10.80 4.96 18.84
C GLU A 218 11.94 4.50 17.92
N VAL A 219 13.02 4.02 18.51
CA VAL A 219 14.10 3.30 17.83
C VAL A 219 14.29 1.93 18.48
N VAL A 220 13.95 0.89 17.73
CA VAL A 220 14.23 -0.50 18.12
C VAL A 220 15.55 -0.94 17.52
N ILE A 221 16.46 -1.43 18.37
CA ILE A 221 17.78 -1.94 18.00
C ILE A 221 17.75 -3.46 18.06
N ILE A 222 18.08 -4.12 16.95
CA ILE A 222 18.10 -5.59 16.84
C ILE A 222 19.51 -6.03 16.47
N ARG A 223 20.12 -6.91 17.26
CA ARG A 223 21.36 -7.60 16.91
C ARG A 223 21.04 -9.00 16.40
N TYR A 224 21.65 -9.39 15.28
CA TYR A 224 21.40 -10.66 14.59
C TYR A 224 22.68 -11.48 14.34
#